data_AF-A0A218PWL4-F1
#
_entry.id   AF-A0A218PWL4-F1
#
_cell.length_a   1.000
_cell.length_b   1.000
_cell.length_c   1.000
_cell.angle_alpha   90.00
_cell.angle_beta   90.00
_cell.angle_gamma   90.00
#
_symmetry.space_group_name_H-M   'P 1'
#
loop_
_entity.id
_entity.type
_entity.pdbx_description
1 polymer ?
#
loop_
_entity_poly.entity_id
_entity_poly.type
_entity_poly.pdbx_seq_one_letter_code
_entity_poly.pdbx_strand_id
1 'polypeptide(L)'
;MHREPIAIIGIGCRFPKAKDKKAFWELLRDGVDAITEVPAGRWDVESLENFETATSDQMNTRWGGFLEDLEQFDPQFFKISPREAMSMDPQQRLLLEVAWEALEDGGQTLEHLSGSKTGVFMGINGFDYYMHLIKNPLNLDAYTGSGNTNCMAANRISYFFNFIGPSIGIDTACSSSLVAVHLACQSIWNQESTLALAGGVQIILSPWMTLSIAKAGFMAADGRCKTFDSRADGYVRSEGAGVVVLKPLSQALTDQDPIYAVIRGSAVNQDGHSNGLTAPNPRAQEALLREAYRQAGVSPGKVQYIEAHGTGTKLGDPIEIKALGKVLSENRPPGQYCAVGSVKTNIGHLEVAAGIAGLIKVALSLKYRHIPPNLHFQQPNPYIPFPKLLLRVQKTLEPWPQTEDKALAGVSAFSFGGTNAHVVLEEAPPQVCQKVKDIKPKEPRIETPRQRLRVAAKSEQAVSHKNNTIEGEI
;
A
#
# COMPACT_ATOMS: atom_id res chain seq x y z
N MET A 1 -28.50 9.53 -2.05
CA MET A 1 -28.36 8.06 -2.11
C MET A 1 -27.05 7.68 -1.45
N HIS A 2 -27.06 6.82 -0.43
CA HIS A 2 -25.83 6.24 0.10
C HIS A 2 -25.38 5.10 -0.81
N ARG A 3 -24.11 5.10 -1.21
CA ARG A 3 -23.49 3.99 -1.92
C ARG A 3 -23.27 2.84 -0.93
N GLU A 4 -23.42 1.61 -1.39
CA GLU A 4 -23.09 0.44 -0.58
C GLU A 4 -21.60 0.47 -0.20
N PRO A 5 -21.23 0.30 1.07
CA PRO A 5 -19.82 0.24 1.44
C PRO A 5 -19.10 -0.97 0.80
N ILE A 6 -17.79 -0.85 0.60
CA ILE A 6 -16.97 -1.90 -0.01
C ILE A 6 -16.03 -2.48 1.04
N ALA A 7 -16.08 -3.80 1.24
CA ALA A 7 -15.20 -4.51 2.16
C ALA A 7 -13.81 -4.72 1.53
N ILE A 8 -12.77 -4.54 2.34
CA ILE A 8 -11.42 -5.05 2.07
C ILE A 8 -11.36 -6.45 2.66
N ILE A 9 -11.39 -7.47 1.80
CA ILE A 9 -11.48 -8.86 2.23
C ILE A 9 -10.14 -9.59 2.25
N GLY A 10 -9.19 -9.18 1.42
CA GLY A 10 -7.87 -9.82 1.32
C GLY A 10 -6.77 -8.80 1.14
N ILE A 11 -5.59 -9.10 1.69
CA ILE A 11 -4.39 -8.25 1.60
C ILE A 11 -3.16 -9.11 1.28
N GLY A 12 -2.50 -8.76 0.19
CA GLY A 12 -1.15 -9.20 -0.14
C GLY A 12 -0.19 -8.00 -0.14
N CYS A 13 1.02 -8.15 0.38
CA CYS A 13 2.06 -7.12 0.23
C CYS A 13 3.49 -7.64 0.40
N ARG A 14 4.42 -6.85 -0.16
CA ARG A 14 5.87 -6.94 0.02
C ARG A 14 6.40 -5.53 0.19
N PHE A 15 6.98 -5.23 1.35
CA PHE A 15 7.58 -3.94 1.67
C PHE A 15 8.97 -4.16 2.27
N PRO A 16 9.83 -3.13 2.33
CA PRO A 16 11.16 -3.25 2.93
C PRO A 16 11.07 -3.84 4.34
N LYS A 17 11.87 -4.88 4.62
CA LYS A 17 11.85 -5.67 5.87
C LYS A 17 10.50 -6.33 6.23
N ALA A 18 9.54 -6.36 5.31
CA ALA A 18 8.21 -6.92 5.55
C ALA A 18 7.76 -7.77 4.35
N LYS A 19 7.98 -9.07 4.48
CA LYS A 19 7.65 -10.06 3.45
C LYS A 19 6.15 -10.40 3.34
N ASP A 20 5.28 -9.89 4.21
CA ASP A 20 3.84 -10.14 4.16
C ASP A 20 3.12 -9.13 5.07
N LYS A 21 1.78 -9.12 5.07
CA LYS A 21 0.97 -8.20 5.90
C LYS A 21 1.18 -8.38 7.40
N LYS A 22 1.57 -9.57 7.87
CA LYS A 22 1.81 -9.83 9.28
C LYS A 22 3.15 -9.23 9.70
N ALA A 23 4.21 -9.49 8.94
CA ALA A 23 5.51 -8.86 9.12
C ALA A 23 5.42 -7.33 9.00
N PHE A 24 4.59 -6.83 8.08
CA PHE A 24 4.35 -5.40 7.95
C PHE A 24 3.67 -4.81 9.19
N TRP A 25 2.65 -5.48 9.74
CA TRP A 25 2.04 -5.04 10.99
C TRP A 25 3.04 -5.03 12.16
N GLU A 26 3.86 -6.06 12.30
CA GLU A 26 4.89 -6.14 13.35
C GLU A 26 5.90 -5.00 13.22
N LEU A 27 6.40 -4.74 12.00
CA LEU A 27 7.27 -3.61 11.67
C LEU A 27 6.66 -2.26 12.08
N LEU A 28 5.39 -2.04 11.74
CA LEU A 28 4.66 -0.81 12.09
C LEU A 28 4.46 -0.66 13.60
N ARG A 29 3.99 -1.73 14.26
CA ARG A 29 3.74 -1.77 15.70
C ARG A 29 5.00 -1.44 16.49
N ASP A 30 6.13 -2.02 16.09
CA ASP A 30 7.41 -1.91 16.78
C ASP A 30 8.19 -0.65 16.39
N GLY A 31 7.64 0.17 15.48
CA GLY A 31 8.24 1.45 15.08
C GLY A 31 9.56 1.28 14.36
N VAL A 32 9.66 0.28 13.48
CA VAL A 32 10.90 -0.04 12.76
C VAL A 32 11.11 0.89 11.58
N ASP A 33 12.35 1.37 11.44
CA ASP A 33 12.88 2.05 10.25
C ASP A 33 13.48 1.01 9.29
N ALA A 34 12.90 0.92 8.10
CA ALA A 34 13.24 -0.05 7.09
C ALA A 34 14.20 0.47 6.00
N ILE A 35 14.65 1.73 6.10
CA ILE A 35 15.57 2.32 5.13
C ILE A 35 16.98 1.79 5.35
N THR A 36 17.63 1.41 4.26
CA THR A 36 19.01 0.92 4.21
C THR A 36 19.81 1.70 3.18
N GLU A 37 21.12 1.46 3.14
CA GLU A 37 21.90 1.85 1.97
C GLU A 37 21.47 1.02 0.75
N VAL A 38 21.76 1.53 -0.45
CA VAL A 38 21.54 0.80 -1.71
C VAL A 38 22.28 -0.54 -1.65
N PRO A 39 21.61 -1.67 -1.91
CA PRO A 39 22.28 -2.97 -1.95
C PRO A 39 23.34 -3.03 -3.05
N ALA A 40 24.49 -3.65 -2.77
CA ALA A 40 25.61 -3.76 -3.71
C ALA A 40 25.26 -4.39 -5.07
N GLY A 41 24.19 -5.20 -5.14
CA GLY A 41 23.70 -5.79 -6.38
C GLY A 41 22.90 -4.85 -7.30
N ARG A 42 22.60 -3.61 -6.87
CA ARG A 42 21.76 -2.67 -7.66
C ARG A 42 22.60 -1.77 -8.57
N TRP A 43 23.47 -0.96 -7.96
CA TRP A 43 24.43 -0.10 -8.66
C TRP A 43 25.55 0.29 -7.69
N ASP A 44 26.67 0.74 -8.26
CA ASP A 44 27.81 1.23 -7.49
C ASP A 44 27.52 2.65 -6.96
N VAL A 45 27.31 2.75 -5.65
CA VAL A 45 27.04 4.01 -4.95
C VAL A 45 28.25 4.93 -4.96
N GLU A 46 29.47 4.41 -4.80
CA GLU A 46 30.69 5.22 -4.74
C GLU A 46 30.95 5.90 -6.09
N SER A 47 30.69 5.20 -7.20
CA SER A 47 30.79 5.79 -8.53
C SER A 47 29.85 6.98 -8.74
N LEU A 48 28.65 6.93 -8.14
CA LEU A 48 27.66 7.99 -8.24
C LEU A 48 27.99 9.16 -7.31
N GLU A 49 28.44 8.90 -6.08
CA GLU A 49 28.87 9.96 -5.16
C GLU A 49 30.06 10.75 -5.74
N ASN A 50 31.00 10.07 -6.40
CA ASN A 50 32.09 10.72 -7.11
C ASN A 50 31.59 11.62 -8.26
N PHE A 51 30.53 11.22 -8.96
CA PHE A 51 29.89 12.05 -9.99
C PHE A 51 29.19 13.27 -9.38
N GLU A 52 28.46 13.09 -8.28
CA GLU A 52 27.71 14.15 -7.59
C GLU A 52 28.64 15.22 -7.00
N THR A 53 29.69 14.79 -6.31
CA THR A 53 30.73 15.67 -5.75
C THR A 53 31.45 16.45 -6.85
N ALA A 54 31.71 15.84 -8.00
CA ALA A 54 32.27 16.53 -9.17
C ALA A 54 31.30 17.58 -9.76
N THR A 55 29.98 17.40 -9.59
CA THR A 55 28.96 18.38 -10.03
C THR A 55 28.62 19.43 -8.96
N SER A 56 29.23 19.39 -7.77
CA SER A 56 28.94 20.27 -6.62
C SER A 56 27.49 20.22 -6.10
N ASP A 57 26.75 19.18 -6.49
CA ASP A 57 25.37 18.92 -6.08
C ASP A 57 25.42 17.78 -5.05
N GLN A 58 25.20 18.06 -3.76
CA GLN A 58 24.99 16.98 -2.78
C GLN A 58 23.63 16.32 -3.04
N MET A 59 23.63 15.22 -3.80
CA MET A 59 22.42 14.47 -4.15
C MET A 59 22.37 13.20 -3.32
N ASN A 60 21.50 13.11 -2.32
CA ASN A 60 21.48 11.91 -1.48
C ASN A 60 20.87 10.70 -2.21
N THR A 61 21.70 9.93 -2.92
CA THR A 61 21.32 8.74 -3.70
C THR A 61 21.65 7.41 -3.03
N ARG A 62 22.29 7.44 -1.86
CA ARG A 62 22.80 6.26 -1.15
C ARG A 62 21.76 5.50 -0.33
N TRP A 63 20.62 6.11 -0.01
CA TRP A 63 19.58 5.51 0.85
C TRP A 63 18.33 5.15 0.08
N GLY A 64 17.66 4.08 0.52
CA GLY A 64 16.37 3.66 0.00
C GLY A 64 15.72 2.57 0.83
N GLY A 65 14.41 2.37 0.64
CA GLY A 65 13.74 1.16 1.08
C GLY A 65 13.80 0.12 -0.04
N PHE A 66 14.46 -1.01 0.19
CA PHE A 66 14.66 -2.03 -0.82
C PHE A 66 13.99 -3.35 -0.45
N LEU A 67 13.46 -4.04 -1.46
CA LEU A 67 13.06 -5.42 -1.32
C LEU A 67 14.29 -6.34 -1.43
N GLU A 68 14.24 -7.41 -0.65
CA GLU A 68 15.16 -8.54 -0.77
C GLU A 68 14.70 -9.45 -1.91
N ASP A 69 15.62 -10.21 -2.52
CA ASP A 69 15.31 -11.31 -3.42
C ASP A 69 14.46 -10.98 -4.68
N LEU A 70 14.56 -9.76 -5.23
CA LEU A 70 13.82 -9.36 -6.44
C LEU A 70 14.04 -10.24 -7.68
N GLU A 71 15.14 -10.98 -7.71
CA GLU A 71 15.48 -11.91 -8.79
C GLU A 71 14.59 -13.17 -8.76
N GLN A 72 14.03 -13.51 -7.59
CA GLN A 72 13.26 -14.73 -7.38
C GLN A 72 11.84 -14.60 -7.95
N PHE A 73 11.39 -15.67 -8.62
CA PHE A 73 10.04 -15.80 -9.16
C PHE A 73 9.78 -17.29 -9.45
N ASP A 74 8.56 -17.78 -9.24
CA ASP A 74 8.13 -19.12 -9.65
C ASP A 74 7.39 -19.09 -11.00
N PRO A 75 8.09 -19.11 -12.15
CA PRO A 75 7.43 -18.99 -13.44
C PRO A 75 6.57 -20.20 -13.77
N GLN A 76 6.93 -21.40 -13.28
CA GLN A 76 6.19 -22.63 -13.61
C GLN A 76 4.81 -22.62 -12.96
N PHE A 77 4.72 -22.14 -11.73
CA PHE A 77 3.44 -21.94 -11.04
C PHE A 77 2.51 -21.02 -11.85
N PHE A 78 3.05 -19.92 -12.38
CA PHE A 78 2.29 -18.96 -13.19
C PHE A 78 2.14 -19.36 -14.68
N LYS A 79 2.52 -20.59 -15.06
CA LYS A 79 2.48 -21.10 -16.43
C LYS A 79 3.29 -20.25 -17.43
N ILE A 80 4.38 -19.65 -16.95
CA ILE A 80 5.31 -18.83 -17.71
C ILE A 80 6.56 -19.64 -18.00
N SER A 81 7.08 -19.53 -19.23
CA SER A 81 8.35 -20.21 -19.56
C SER A 81 9.53 -19.51 -18.89
N PRO A 82 10.61 -20.23 -18.49
CA PRO A 82 11.80 -19.58 -17.95
C PRO A 82 12.39 -18.49 -18.86
N ARG A 83 12.28 -18.67 -20.18
CA ARG A 83 12.72 -17.68 -21.16
C ARG A 83 11.90 -16.39 -21.08
N GLU A 84 10.58 -16.50 -21.05
CA GLU A 84 9.70 -15.36 -20.90
C GLU A 84 9.94 -14.64 -19.57
N ALA A 85 10.10 -15.38 -18.48
CA ALA A 85 10.32 -14.84 -17.15
C ALA A 85 11.58 -13.95 -17.06
N MET A 86 12.65 -14.31 -17.79
CA MET A 86 13.85 -13.47 -17.88
C MET A 86 13.60 -12.14 -18.60
N SER A 87 12.66 -12.07 -19.54
CA SER A 87 12.29 -10.83 -20.24
C SER A 87 11.23 -10.01 -19.50
N MET A 88 10.68 -10.52 -18.39
CA MET A 88 9.64 -9.85 -17.60
C MET A 88 10.21 -8.89 -16.56
N ASP A 89 9.69 -7.68 -16.56
CA ASP A 89 9.90 -6.69 -15.52
C ASP A 89 9.57 -7.29 -14.13
N PRO A 90 10.48 -7.21 -13.13
CA PRO A 90 10.21 -7.65 -11.76
C PRO A 90 8.91 -7.12 -11.17
N GLN A 91 8.45 -5.93 -11.58
CA GLN A 91 7.17 -5.37 -11.15
C GLN A 91 5.98 -6.28 -11.50
N GLN A 92 5.99 -6.88 -12.69
CA GLN A 92 4.92 -7.80 -13.14
C GLN A 92 4.98 -9.13 -12.38
N ARG A 93 6.19 -9.65 -12.15
CA ARG A 93 6.43 -10.89 -11.41
C ARG A 93 5.94 -10.76 -9.96
N LEU A 94 6.36 -9.69 -9.29
CA LEU A 94 5.97 -9.40 -7.91
C LEU A 94 4.46 -9.20 -7.78
N LEU A 95 3.81 -8.51 -8.72
CA LEU A 95 2.36 -8.32 -8.68
C LEU A 95 1.58 -9.63 -8.84
N LEU A 96 2.05 -10.59 -9.62
CA LEU A 96 1.41 -11.91 -9.74
C LEU A 96 1.41 -12.65 -8.41
N GLU A 97 2.55 -12.68 -7.72
CA GLU A 97 2.69 -13.30 -6.39
C GLU A 97 1.83 -12.58 -5.35
N VAL A 98 1.90 -11.26 -5.29
CA VAL A 98 1.15 -10.46 -4.31
C VAL A 98 -0.36 -10.51 -4.56
N ALA A 99 -0.81 -10.58 -5.82
CA ALA A 99 -2.20 -10.77 -6.16
C ALA A 99 -2.71 -12.16 -5.75
N TRP A 100 -1.90 -13.20 -5.96
CA TRP A 100 -2.21 -14.56 -5.48
C TRP A 100 -2.43 -14.57 -3.97
N GLU A 101 -1.49 -14.01 -3.21
CA GLU A 101 -1.57 -13.96 -1.76
C GLU A 101 -2.75 -13.15 -1.24
N ALA A 102 -3.11 -12.05 -1.93
CA ALA A 102 -4.27 -11.25 -1.57
C ALA A 102 -5.57 -12.06 -1.73
N LEU A 103 -5.67 -12.86 -2.80
CA LEU A 103 -6.80 -13.76 -3.04
C LEU A 103 -6.85 -14.89 -2.02
N GLU A 104 -5.71 -15.54 -1.72
CA GLU A 104 -5.62 -16.56 -0.68
C GLU A 104 -6.02 -16.01 0.69
N ASP A 105 -5.54 -14.82 1.05
CA ASP A 105 -5.90 -14.17 2.31
C ASP A 105 -7.39 -13.85 2.41
N GLY A 106 -8.01 -13.47 1.28
CA GLY A 106 -9.44 -13.25 1.17
C GLY A 106 -10.26 -14.54 1.09
N GLY A 107 -9.63 -15.73 1.15
CA GLY A 107 -10.31 -17.02 1.03
C GLY A 107 -10.90 -17.28 -0.35
N GLN A 108 -10.46 -16.56 -1.37
CA GLN A 108 -10.99 -16.67 -2.73
C GLN A 108 -10.23 -17.75 -3.52
N THR A 109 -10.98 -18.63 -4.19
CA THR A 109 -10.41 -19.73 -4.97
C THR A 109 -10.44 -19.43 -6.46
N LEU A 110 -9.49 -20.01 -7.22
CA LEU A 110 -9.47 -19.90 -8.67
C LEU A 110 -10.74 -20.48 -9.31
N GLU A 111 -11.24 -21.59 -8.77
CA GLU A 111 -12.43 -22.28 -9.25
C GLU A 111 -13.66 -21.38 -9.16
N HIS A 112 -13.73 -20.52 -8.13
CA HIS A 112 -14.84 -19.60 -7.94
C HIS A 112 -14.73 -18.33 -8.81
N LEU A 113 -13.51 -17.81 -8.99
CA LEU A 113 -13.32 -16.52 -9.67
C LEU A 113 -13.00 -16.61 -11.16
N SER A 114 -12.58 -17.78 -11.67
CA SER A 114 -12.30 -17.96 -13.09
C SER A 114 -13.55 -17.68 -13.94
N GLY A 115 -13.42 -16.79 -14.93
CA GLY A 115 -14.52 -16.33 -15.78
C GLY A 115 -15.47 -15.31 -15.13
N SER A 116 -15.18 -14.87 -13.89
CA SER A 116 -15.97 -13.85 -13.21
C SER A 116 -15.65 -12.44 -13.71
N LYS A 117 -16.58 -11.51 -13.49
CA LYS A 117 -16.39 -10.06 -13.70
C LYS A 117 -15.49 -9.47 -12.59
N THR A 118 -14.34 -10.08 -12.35
CA THR A 118 -13.33 -9.54 -11.44
C THR A 118 -12.53 -8.46 -12.17
N GLY A 119 -12.46 -7.26 -11.61
CA GLY A 119 -11.64 -6.18 -12.14
C GLY A 119 -10.22 -6.17 -11.55
N VAL A 120 -9.25 -5.63 -12.27
CA VAL A 120 -7.85 -5.50 -11.86
C VAL A 120 -7.35 -4.09 -12.15
N PHE A 121 -6.97 -3.36 -11.10
CA PHE A 121 -6.56 -1.96 -11.15
C PHE A 121 -5.19 -1.81 -10.47
N MET A 122 -4.14 -1.55 -11.23
CA MET A 122 -2.76 -1.55 -10.71
C MET A 122 -2.05 -0.24 -10.99
N GLY A 123 -1.62 0.44 -9.92
CA GLY A 123 -0.70 1.56 -10.00
C GLY A 123 0.71 1.08 -10.39
N ILE A 124 1.24 1.56 -11.50
CA ILE A 124 2.56 1.19 -11.99
C ILE A 124 3.17 2.32 -12.81
N ASN A 125 4.48 2.53 -12.65
CA ASN A 125 5.27 3.38 -13.55
C ASN A 125 6.67 2.80 -13.74
N GLY A 126 7.54 3.59 -14.37
CA GLY A 126 8.94 3.24 -14.55
C GLY A 126 9.18 2.28 -15.71
N PHE A 127 10.40 2.32 -16.22
CA PHE A 127 10.85 1.47 -17.33
C PHE A 127 12.30 1.01 -17.12
N ASP A 128 12.76 0.97 -15.87
CA ASP A 128 14.18 0.72 -15.57
C ASP A 128 14.65 -0.63 -16.13
N TYR A 129 13.81 -1.66 -16.05
CA TYR A 129 14.13 -2.97 -16.59
C TYR A 129 14.25 -2.95 -18.11
N TYR A 130 13.28 -2.33 -18.79
CA TYR A 130 13.33 -2.14 -20.25
C TYR A 130 14.56 -1.35 -20.68
N MET A 131 14.86 -0.24 -19.98
CA MET A 131 16.04 0.58 -20.22
C MET A 131 17.35 -0.19 -20.01
N HIS A 132 17.37 -1.17 -19.11
CA HIS A 132 18.49 -2.09 -18.95
C HIS A 132 18.60 -3.06 -20.14
N LEU A 133 17.49 -3.68 -20.56
CA LEU A 133 17.48 -4.64 -21.67
C LEU A 133 17.97 -4.01 -22.99
N ILE A 134 17.48 -2.81 -23.33
CA ILE A 134 17.81 -2.16 -24.61
C ILE A 134 19.26 -1.67 -24.72
N LYS A 135 20.06 -1.71 -23.64
CA LYS A 135 21.50 -1.41 -23.71
C LYS A 135 22.25 -2.39 -24.60
N ASN A 136 21.75 -3.62 -24.72
CA ASN A 136 22.29 -4.62 -25.62
C ASN A 136 21.16 -5.22 -26.46
N PRO A 137 21.12 -4.97 -27.79
CA PRO A 137 20.09 -5.52 -28.67
C PRO A 137 19.95 -7.05 -28.61
N LEU A 138 20.98 -7.78 -28.20
CA LEU A 138 20.95 -9.24 -28.04
C LEU A 138 20.07 -9.71 -26.87
N ASN A 139 19.73 -8.82 -25.92
CA ASN A 139 18.82 -9.12 -24.82
C ASN A 139 17.34 -8.99 -25.24
N LEU A 140 17.07 -8.47 -26.44
CA LEU A 140 15.71 -8.31 -26.94
C LEU A 140 15.23 -9.61 -27.56
N ASP A 141 14.01 -10.00 -27.22
CA ASP A 141 13.37 -11.19 -27.77
C ASP A 141 11.86 -11.00 -27.94
N ALA A 142 11.16 -12.06 -28.34
CA ALA A 142 9.72 -12.03 -28.59
C ALA A 142 8.89 -11.63 -27.34
N TYR A 143 9.47 -11.73 -26.14
CA TYR A 143 8.79 -11.42 -24.89
C TYR A 143 9.09 -10.01 -24.38
N THR A 144 10.03 -9.27 -24.97
CA THR A 144 10.40 -7.93 -24.48
C THR A 144 9.19 -6.99 -24.39
N GLY A 145 8.33 -6.97 -25.43
CA GLY A 145 7.14 -6.11 -25.43
C GLY A 145 6.15 -6.44 -24.32
N SER A 146 5.75 -7.72 -24.21
CA SER A 146 4.81 -8.19 -23.19
C SER A 146 5.42 -8.24 -21.78
N GLY A 147 6.74 -8.31 -21.67
CA GLY A 147 7.46 -8.32 -20.40
C GLY A 147 7.66 -6.94 -19.80
N ASN A 148 7.51 -5.85 -20.56
CA ASN A 148 7.91 -4.51 -20.09
C ASN A 148 6.86 -3.41 -20.29
N THR A 149 5.74 -3.67 -20.95
CA THR A 149 4.67 -2.67 -21.08
C THR A 149 3.86 -2.56 -19.79
N ASN A 150 3.66 -1.35 -19.26
CA ASN A 150 2.99 -1.13 -17.97
C ASN A 150 1.56 -1.69 -17.87
N CYS A 151 0.80 -1.74 -18.97
CA CYS A 151 -0.54 -2.36 -18.95
C CYS A 151 -0.50 -3.86 -18.61
N MET A 152 0.62 -4.54 -18.85
CA MET A 152 0.78 -5.96 -18.55
C MET A 152 0.79 -6.25 -17.05
N ALA A 153 1.04 -5.25 -16.20
CA ALA A 153 0.91 -5.37 -14.74
C ALA A 153 -0.50 -5.80 -14.31
N ALA A 154 -1.54 -5.23 -14.92
CA ALA A 154 -2.91 -5.65 -14.70
C ALA A 154 -3.30 -6.85 -15.59
N ASN A 155 -2.93 -6.81 -16.87
CA ASN A 155 -3.40 -7.79 -17.85
C ASN A 155 -2.89 -9.20 -17.59
N ARG A 156 -1.66 -9.38 -17.08
CA ARG A 156 -1.15 -10.71 -16.74
C ARG A 156 -1.88 -11.34 -15.56
N ILE A 157 -2.27 -10.54 -14.57
CA ILE A 157 -3.14 -11.00 -13.47
C ILE A 157 -4.47 -11.46 -14.07
N SER A 158 -5.15 -10.58 -14.82
CA SER A 158 -6.43 -10.91 -15.45
C SER A 158 -6.36 -12.17 -16.32
N TYR A 159 -5.29 -12.30 -17.11
CA TYR A 159 -5.05 -13.46 -17.97
C TYR A 159 -4.83 -14.74 -17.16
N PHE A 160 -3.93 -14.73 -16.17
CA PHE A 160 -3.58 -15.92 -15.39
C PHE A 160 -4.79 -16.44 -14.59
N PHE A 161 -5.53 -15.53 -13.96
CA PHE A 161 -6.70 -15.86 -13.14
C PHE A 161 -8.00 -15.99 -13.95
N ASN A 162 -7.96 -15.75 -15.27
CA ASN A 162 -9.11 -15.73 -16.17
C ASN A 162 -10.22 -14.75 -15.72
N PHE A 163 -9.84 -13.54 -15.31
CA PHE A 163 -10.78 -12.48 -14.96
C PHE A 163 -11.25 -11.73 -16.21
N ILE A 164 -12.56 -11.45 -16.29
CA ILE A 164 -13.19 -10.80 -17.45
C ILE A 164 -13.75 -9.40 -17.15
N GLY A 165 -13.44 -8.83 -15.99
CA GLY A 165 -13.74 -7.44 -15.66
C GLY A 165 -12.71 -6.46 -16.25
N PRO A 166 -12.82 -5.15 -15.93
CA PRO A 166 -11.84 -4.14 -16.36
C PRO A 166 -10.43 -4.47 -15.89
N SER A 167 -9.43 -4.32 -16.76
CA SER A 167 -8.01 -4.60 -16.46
C SER A 167 -7.16 -3.39 -16.86
N ILE A 168 -6.70 -2.62 -15.87
CA ILE A 168 -6.19 -1.26 -16.08
C ILE A 168 -4.89 -1.04 -15.29
N GLY A 169 -3.83 -0.66 -16.01
CA GLY A 169 -2.62 -0.04 -15.43
C GLY A 169 -2.80 1.47 -15.29
N ILE A 170 -2.39 2.04 -14.16
CA ILE A 170 -2.65 3.44 -13.78
C ILE A 170 -1.33 4.12 -13.42
N ASP A 171 -1.06 5.27 -14.04
CA ASP A 171 0.03 6.15 -13.67
C ASP A 171 -0.49 7.57 -13.45
N THR A 172 -0.55 7.95 -12.18
CA THR A 172 -0.75 9.32 -11.71
C THR A 172 0.39 9.71 -10.76
N ALA A 173 1.58 9.12 -10.94
CA ALA A 173 2.72 9.15 -10.03
C ALA A 173 2.34 8.73 -8.58
N CYS A 174 2.65 9.54 -7.57
CA CYS A 174 2.57 9.14 -6.16
C CYS A 174 1.14 8.78 -5.66
N SER A 175 0.10 9.15 -6.39
CA SER A 175 -1.30 8.81 -6.07
C SER A 175 -1.82 7.55 -6.77
N SER A 176 -1.04 6.94 -7.69
CA SER A 176 -1.51 5.90 -8.62
C SER A 176 -2.27 4.76 -7.95
N SER A 177 -1.70 4.14 -6.92
CA SER A 177 -2.34 3.01 -6.24
C SER A 177 -3.60 3.39 -5.45
N LEU A 178 -3.70 4.63 -4.96
CA LEU A 178 -4.93 5.08 -4.28
C LEU A 178 -6.01 5.48 -5.30
N VAL A 179 -5.62 6.00 -6.46
CA VAL A 179 -6.51 6.17 -7.62
C VAL A 179 -6.99 4.79 -8.12
N ALA A 180 -6.14 3.77 -8.14
CA ALA A 180 -6.53 2.40 -8.47
C ALA A 180 -7.62 1.87 -7.55
N VAL A 181 -7.49 2.09 -6.24
CA VAL A 181 -8.54 1.75 -5.26
C VAL A 181 -9.83 2.53 -5.53
N HIS A 182 -9.74 3.83 -5.82
CA HIS A 182 -10.92 4.62 -6.18
C HIS A 182 -11.64 4.06 -7.42
N LEU A 183 -10.91 3.76 -8.50
CA LEU A 183 -11.49 3.22 -9.73
C LEU A 183 -12.07 1.83 -9.54
N ALA A 184 -11.41 0.96 -8.76
CA ALA A 184 -11.95 -0.33 -8.38
C ALA A 184 -13.28 -0.20 -7.61
N CYS A 185 -13.37 0.76 -6.68
CA CYS A 185 -14.62 1.07 -6.01
C CYS A 185 -15.71 1.57 -6.98
N GLN A 186 -15.37 2.48 -7.91
CA GLN A 186 -16.33 2.93 -8.93
C GLN A 186 -16.82 1.76 -9.80
N SER A 187 -15.92 0.86 -10.21
CA SER A 187 -16.26 -0.29 -11.05
C SER A 187 -17.23 -1.24 -10.34
N ILE A 188 -17.03 -1.48 -9.04
CA ILE A 188 -17.97 -2.26 -8.22
C ILE A 188 -19.32 -1.54 -8.08
N TRP A 189 -19.31 -0.25 -7.73
CA TRP A 189 -20.56 0.53 -7.60
C TRP A 189 -21.35 0.64 -8.90
N ASN A 190 -20.67 0.66 -10.04
CA ASN A 190 -21.27 0.68 -11.36
C ASN A 190 -21.60 -0.72 -11.91
N GLN A 191 -21.33 -1.78 -11.14
CA GLN A 191 -21.57 -3.19 -11.50
C GLN A 191 -20.78 -3.66 -12.74
N GLU A 192 -19.70 -2.95 -13.10
CA GLU A 192 -18.72 -3.40 -14.08
C GLU A 192 -17.87 -4.54 -13.51
N SER A 193 -17.65 -4.52 -12.20
CA SER A 193 -16.95 -5.57 -11.45
C SER A 193 -17.82 -6.14 -10.32
N THR A 194 -17.78 -7.46 -10.10
CA THR A 194 -18.40 -8.10 -8.92
C THR A 194 -17.42 -8.20 -7.74
N LEU A 195 -16.12 -8.21 -8.05
CA LEU A 195 -14.98 -8.22 -7.14
C LEU A 195 -13.86 -7.45 -7.84
N ALA A 196 -12.97 -6.80 -7.11
CA ALA A 196 -11.84 -6.10 -7.73
C ALA A 196 -10.55 -6.25 -6.94
N LEU A 197 -9.45 -6.44 -7.67
CA LEU A 197 -8.09 -6.29 -7.13
C LEU A 197 -7.64 -4.86 -7.39
N ALA A 198 -7.20 -4.18 -6.34
CA ALA A 198 -6.64 -2.84 -6.44
C ALA A 198 -5.29 -2.77 -5.73
N GLY A 199 -4.29 -2.15 -6.36
CA GLY A 199 -2.96 -2.14 -5.78
C GLY A 199 -1.97 -1.27 -6.53
N GLY A 200 -0.70 -1.52 -6.28
CA GLY A 200 0.38 -0.95 -7.07
C GLY A 200 1.74 -1.52 -6.68
N VAL A 201 2.72 -1.26 -7.54
CA VAL A 201 4.10 -1.74 -7.40
C VAL A 201 5.10 -0.67 -7.79
N GLN A 202 6.16 -0.54 -7.00
CA GLN A 202 7.32 0.29 -7.31
C GLN A 202 8.58 -0.55 -7.11
N ILE A 203 9.45 -0.58 -8.12
CA ILE A 203 10.78 -1.18 -8.03
C ILE A 203 11.81 -0.16 -8.55
N ILE A 204 13.03 -0.16 -8.00
CA ILE A 204 14.10 0.78 -8.34
C ILE A 204 15.30 -0.04 -8.84
N LEU A 205 15.48 -0.12 -10.15
CA LEU A 205 16.58 -0.91 -10.75
C LEU A 205 17.71 -0.02 -11.27
N SER A 206 17.55 1.31 -11.22
CA SER A 206 18.51 2.24 -11.77
C SER A 206 18.62 3.54 -10.96
N PRO A 207 19.82 4.14 -10.87
CA PRO A 207 20.00 5.38 -10.11
C PRO A 207 19.49 6.63 -10.81
N TRP A 208 19.22 6.59 -12.12
CA TRP A 208 18.98 7.79 -12.94
C TRP A 208 17.78 8.61 -12.48
N MET A 209 16.69 7.94 -12.13
CA MET A 209 15.50 8.62 -11.62
C MET A 209 15.75 9.22 -10.23
N THR A 210 16.49 8.51 -9.37
CA THR A 210 16.90 9.03 -8.06
C THR A 210 17.74 10.30 -8.20
N LEU A 211 18.71 10.31 -9.13
CA LEU A 211 19.50 11.52 -9.44
C LEU A 211 18.63 12.68 -9.93
N SER A 212 17.69 12.42 -10.84
CA SER A 212 16.77 13.44 -11.35
C SER A 212 15.92 14.06 -10.23
N ILE A 213 15.36 13.22 -9.36
CA ILE A 213 14.56 13.63 -8.19
C ILE A 213 15.42 14.40 -7.17
N ALA A 214 16.67 13.99 -6.96
CA ALA A 214 17.61 14.70 -6.10
C ALA A 214 17.92 16.10 -6.64
N LYS A 215 18.20 16.24 -7.94
CA LYS A 215 18.39 17.55 -8.60
C LYS A 215 17.16 18.45 -8.54
N ALA A 216 15.98 17.87 -8.53
CA ALA A 216 14.72 18.60 -8.33
C ALA A 216 14.49 19.03 -6.87
N GLY A 217 15.37 18.65 -5.93
CA GLY A 217 15.30 19.06 -4.53
C GLY A 217 14.27 18.31 -3.69
N PHE A 218 13.85 17.11 -4.12
CA PHE A 218 12.83 16.32 -3.42
C PHE A 218 13.40 15.33 -2.40
N MET A 219 14.69 14.99 -2.49
CA MET A 219 15.32 14.00 -1.62
C MET A 219 15.79 14.59 -0.29
N ALA A 220 15.51 13.89 0.81
CA ALA A 220 16.03 14.23 2.14
C ALA A 220 17.54 13.96 2.20
N ALA A 221 18.31 14.83 2.86
CA ALA A 221 19.78 14.70 2.90
C ALA A 221 20.27 13.50 3.74
N ASP A 222 19.49 13.08 4.74
CA ASP A 222 19.75 11.92 5.60
C ASP A 222 19.00 10.65 5.14
N GLY A 223 18.24 10.75 4.04
CA GLY A 223 17.49 9.65 3.46
C GLY A 223 16.33 9.21 4.34
N ARG A 224 15.72 10.12 5.12
CA ARG A 224 14.54 9.82 5.94
C ARG A 224 13.39 10.78 5.67
N CYS A 225 12.19 10.21 5.49
CA CYS A 225 10.94 10.98 5.49
C CYS A 225 10.66 11.45 6.93
N LYS A 226 11.09 12.67 7.28
CA LYS A 226 10.89 13.26 8.61
C LYS A 226 9.54 13.96 8.71
N THR A 227 8.49 13.22 8.37
CA THR A 227 7.13 13.74 8.20
C THR A 227 6.66 14.50 9.43
N PHE A 228 6.25 15.76 9.22
CA PHE A 228 5.77 16.74 10.20
C PHE A 228 6.81 17.32 11.16
N ASP A 229 8.06 16.87 11.11
CA ASP A 229 9.13 17.36 11.98
C ASP A 229 9.69 18.70 11.47
N SER A 230 10.25 19.52 12.37
CA SER A 230 10.92 20.78 12.00
C SER A 230 12.12 20.59 11.07
N ARG A 231 12.71 19.39 11.04
CA ARG A 231 13.84 19.02 10.18
C ARG A 231 13.42 18.43 8.83
N ALA A 232 12.12 18.34 8.54
CA ALA A 232 11.60 17.91 7.24
C ALA A 232 12.31 18.64 6.08
N ASP A 233 12.92 17.90 5.16
CA ASP A 233 13.75 18.42 4.07
C ASP A 233 13.57 17.67 2.74
N GLY A 234 12.72 16.64 2.69
CA GLY A 234 12.51 15.78 1.53
C GLY A 234 12.03 14.39 1.92
N TYR A 235 11.99 13.48 0.95
CA TYR A 235 11.69 12.07 1.16
C TYR A 235 12.86 11.17 0.74
N VAL A 236 12.73 9.87 1.02
CA VAL A 236 13.61 8.82 0.48
C VAL A 236 12.79 7.87 -0.38
N ARG A 237 13.31 7.43 -1.53
CA ARG A 237 12.61 6.49 -2.42
C ARG A 237 12.56 5.09 -1.81
N SER A 238 11.55 4.32 -2.18
CA SER A 238 11.41 2.94 -1.75
C SER A 238 10.71 2.07 -2.77
N GLU A 239 10.96 0.79 -2.66
CA GLU A 239 10.31 -0.28 -3.38
C GLU A 239 9.16 -0.89 -2.59
N GLY A 240 8.29 -1.62 -3.28
CA GLY A 240 7.27 -2.44 -2.66
C GLY A 240 6.09 -2.69 -3.57
N ALA A 241 5.28 -3.69 -3.21
CA ALA A 241 4.00 -3.98 -3.83
C ALA A 241 2.94 -4.22 -2.78
N GLY A 242 1.71 -3.80 -3.08
CA GLY A 242 0.54 -4.10 -2.28
C GLY A 242 -0.68 -4.31 -3.17
N VAL A 243 -1.52 -5.28 -2.81
CA VAL A 243 -2.80 -5.55 -3.46
C VAL A 243 -3.86 -5.81 -2.38
N VAL A 244 -5.02 -5.18 -2.54
CA VAL A 244 -6.23 -5.47 -1.75
C VAL A 244 -7.29 -6.08 -2.64
N VAL A 245 -8.08 -7.00 -2.06
CA VAL A 245 -9.27 -7.57 -2.68
C VAL A 245 -10.49 -6.86 -2.14
N LEU A 246 -11.31 -6.33 -3.04
CA LEU A 246 -12.47 -5.48 -2.77
C LEU A 246 -13.76 -6.16 -3.20
N LYS A 247 -14.78 -6.09 -2.36
CA LYS A 247 -16.09 -6.72 -2.61
C LYS A 247 -17.21 -5.88 -1.99
N PRO A 248 -18.43 -5.84 -2.56
CA PRO A 248 -19.58 -5.24 -1.89
C PRO A 248 -19.73 -5.79 -0.47
N LEU A 249 -19.93 -4.93 0.53
CA LEU A 249 -20.00 -5.36 1.93
C LEU A 249 -21.11 -6.37 2.17
N SER A 250 -22.28 -6.22 1.53
CA SER A 250 -23.38 -7.17 1.68
C SER A 250 -23.02 -8.57 1.18
N GLN A 251 -22.28 -8.64 0.06
CA GLN A 251 -21.82 -9.90 -0.50
C GLN A 251 -20.71 -10.50 0.36
N ALA A 252 -19.77 -9.69 0.86
CA ALA A 252 -18.72 -10.16 1.77
C ALA A 252 -19.29 -10.75 3.07
N LEU A 253 -20.34 -10.15 3.62
CA LEU A 253 -21.06 -10.68 4.78
C LEU A 253 -21.81 -11.98 4.46
N THR A 254 -22.43 -12.05 3.28
CA THR A 254 -23.16 -13.24 2.81
C THR A 254 -22.22 -14.43 2.64
N ASP A 255 -21.06 -14.18 2.03
CA ASP A 255 -20.06 -15.21 1.74
C ASP A 255 -19.16 -15.52 2.96
N GLN A 256 -19.35 -14.81 4.06
CA GLN A 256 -18.57 -14.93 5.30
C GLN A 256 -17.08 -14.68 5.07
N ASP A 257 -16.76 -13.77 4.16
CA ASP A 257 -15.40 -13.36 3.89
C ASP A 257 -14.77 -12.72 5.14
N PRO A 258 -13.45 -12.86 5.35
CA PRO A 258 -12.75 -12.01 6.31
C PRO A 258 -12.90 -10.55 5.89
N ILE A 259 -13.06 -9.63 6.85
CA ILE A 259 -13.17 -8.19 6.57
C ILE A 259 -12.14 -7.46 7.43
N TYR A 260 -11.19 -6.79 6.78
CA TYR A 260 -10.17 -5.99 7.47
C TYR A 260 -10.68 -4.61 7.83
N ALA A 261 -11.35 -3.96 6.88
CA ALA A 261 -11.96 -2.65 7.00
C ALA A 261 -12.98 -2.46 5.88
N VAL A 262 -13.75 -1.37 5.98
CA VAL A 262 -14.77 -1.01 5.01
C VAL A 262 -14.46 0.36 4.42
N ILE A 263 -14.40 0.44 3.10
CA ILE A 263 -14.32 1.71 2.36
C ILE A 263 -15.72 2.31 2.29
N ARG A 264 -15.91 3.45 2.95
CA ARG A 264 -17.18 4.19 2.97
C ARG A 264 -17.33 5.13 1.78
N GLY A 265 -16.22 5.70 1.32
CA GLY A 265 -16.21 6.64 0.21
C GLY A 265 -14.78 6.97 -0.22
N SER A 266 -14.65 7.51 -1.42
CA SER A 266 -13.37 7.96 -1.97
C SER A 266 -13.60 9.08 -2.98
N ALA A 267 -12.57 9.89 -3.22
CA ALA A 267 -12.57 10.93 -4.23
C ALA A 267 -11.20 11.03 -4.89
N VAL A 268 -11.19 11.52 -6.14
CA VAL A 268 -10.01 11.89 -6.91
C VAL A 268 -10.25 13.25 -7.54
N ASN A 269 -9.25 14.13 -7.53
CA ASN A 269 -9.30 15.40 -8.26
C ASN A 269 -7.90 15.80 -8.76
N GLN A 270 -7.81 17.02 -9.30
CA GLN A 270 -6.58 17.61 -9.80
C GLN A 270 -6.36 18.99 -9.18
N ASP A 271 -5.10 19.33 -8.94
CA ASP A 271 -4.68 20.62 -8.40
C ASP A 271 -5.02 21.79 -9.33
N GLY A 272 -5.10 21.53 -10.65
CA GLY A 272 -5.27 22.57 -11.65
C GLY A 272 -4.10 23.54 -11.69
N HIS A 273 -4.36 24.82 -11.92
CA HIS A 273 -3.30 25.84 -11.92
C HIS A 273 -2.90 26.22 -10.48
N SER A 274 -1.64 25.97 -10.10
CA SER A 274 -1.06 26.33 -8.80
C SER A 274 0.18 27.23 -8.97
N ASN A 275 1.05 27.33 -7.94
CA ASN A 275 2.27 28.15 -7.97
C ASN A 275 3.41 27.56 -8.83
N GLY A 276 3.16 26.44 -9.50
CA GLY A 276 4.09 25.73 -10.37
C GLY A 276 3.58 24.32 -10.62
N LEU A 277 4.03 23.66 -11.70
CA LEU A 277 3.53 22.34 -12.08
C LEU A 277 3.58 21.32 -10.93
N THR A 278 4.61 21.41 -10.09
CA THR A 278 4.86 20.49 -8.97
C THR A 278 4.43 21.02 -7.60
N ALA A 279 3.85 22.22 -7.54
CA ALA A 279 3.43 22.84 -6.29
C ALA A 279 2.01 22.36 -5.92
N PRO A 280 1.81 21.81 -4.70
CA PRO A 280 0.50 21.32 -4.29
C PRO A 280 -0.52 22.44 -4.12
N ASN A 281 -1.80 22.17 -4.36
CA ASN A 281 -2.88 23.15 -4.20
C ASN A 281 -3.74 22.89 -2.94
N PRO A 282 -3.64 23.72 -1.88
CA PRO A 282 -4.42 23.51 -0.65
C PRO A 282 -5.93 23.52 -0.88
N ARG A 283 -6.44 24.35 -1.82
CA ARG A 283 -7.88 24.41 -2.10
C ARG A 283 -8.38 23.14 -2.78
N ALA A 284 -7.57 22.55 -3.67
CA ALA A 284 -7.90 21.29 -4.31
C ALA A 284 -7.90 20.14 -3.29
N GLN A 285 -6.93 20.11 -2.37
CA GLN A 285 -6.90 19.13 -1.27
C GLN A 285 -8.11 19.28 -0.32
N GLU A 286 -8.48 20.51 0.05
CA GLU A 286 -9.70 20.75 0.83
C GLU A 286 -10.97 20.25 0.11
N ALA A 287 -11.10 20.55 -1.19
CA ALA A 287 -12.25 20.13 -1.99
C ALA A 287 -12.32 18.59 -2.12
N LEU A 288 -11.17 17.95 -2.32
CA LEU A 288 -11.04 16.49 -2.35
C LEU A 288 -11.53 15.85 -1.05
N LEU A 289 -11.04 16.35 0.10
CA LEU A 289 -11.42 15.83 1.41
C LEU A 289 -12.92 15.96 1.65
N ARG A 290 -13.49 17.14 1.38
CA ARG A 290 -14.94 17.38 1.52
C ARG A 290 -15.75 16.42 0.65
N GLU A 291 -15.33 16.22 -0.59
CA GLU A 291 -16.01 15.31 -1.50
C GLU A 291 -15.93 13.87 -1.02
N ALA A 292 -14.76 13.40 -0.57
CA ALA A 292 -14.59 12.05 -0.05
C ALA A 292 -15.47 11.80 1.18
N TYR A 293 -15.53 12.74 2.13
CA TYR A 293 -16.40 12.62 3.32
C TYR A 293 -17.89 12.73 2.98
N ARG A 294 -18.26 13.57 2.01
CA ARG A 294 -19.63 13.66 1.49
C ARG A 294 -20.07 12.34 0.85
N GLN A 295 -19.22 11.74 0.01
CA GLN A 295 -19.46 10.43 -0.59
C GLN A 295 -19.56 9.32 0.46
N ALA A 296 -18.71 9.39 1.50
CA ALA A 296 -18.74 8.46 2.62
C ALA A 296 -19.98 8.58 3.51
N GLY A 297 -20.66 9.74 3.50
CA GLY A 297 -21.73 10.03 4.44
C GLY A 297 -21.23 10.13 5.89
N VAL A 298 -19.99 10.58 6.08
CA VAL A 298 -19.32 10.65 7.37
C VAL A 298 -19.02 12.11 7.70
N SER A 299 -19.30 12.53 8.93
CA SER A 299 -18.87 13.86 9.41
C SER A 299 -17.36 13.88 9.60
N PRO A 300 -16.61 14.81 8.97
CA PRO A 300 -15.15 14.89 9.11
C PRO A 300 -14.67 15.01 10.56
N GLY A 301 -15.44 15.69 11.42
CA GLY A 301 -15.15 15.84 12.84
C GLY A 301 -15.10 14.54 13.65
N LYS A 302 -15.67 13.45 13.13
CA LYS A 302 -15.67 12.13 13.77
C LYS A 302 -14.45 11.26 13.45
N VAL A 303 -13.68 11.62 12.43
CA VAL A 303 -12.51 10.83 11.99
C VAL A 303 -11.44 10.86 13.09
N GLN A 304 -10.93 9.70 13.52
CA GLN A 304 -9.95 9.65 14.61
C GLN A 304 -8.50 9.56 14.11
N TYR A 305 -8.27 9.06 12.90
CA TYR A 305 -6.92 8.93 12.33
C TYR A 305 -6.85 9.34 10.86
N ILE A 306 -5.76 9.99 10.45
CA ILE A 306 -5.40 10.20 9.06
C ILE A 306 -4.03 9.61 8.79
N GLU A 307 -4.00 8.71 7.82
CA GLU A 307 -2.79 8.35 7.10
C GLU A 307 -2.56 9.39 5.99
N ALA A 308 -1.66 10.32 6.27
CA ALA A 308 -1.36 11.42 5.37
C ALA A 308 -0.51 10.96 4.18
N HIS A 309 -0.47 11.78 3.14
CA HIS A 309 0.56 11.65 2.11
C HIS A 309 1.94 11.87 2.74
N GLY A 310 2.12 12.96 3.51
CA GLY A 310 3.17 13.13 4.50
C GLY A 310 4.57 12.75 4.01
N THR A 311 5.10 13.51 3.05
CA THR A 311 6.40 13.24 2.43
C THR A 311 7.58 13.73 3.23
N GLY A 312 7.38 14.55 4.27
CA GLY A 312 8.50 15.13 5.00
C GLY A 312 9.15 16.28 4.24
N THR A 313 8.39 16.96 3.36
CA THR A 313 8.87 18.12 2.62
C THR A 313 8.53 19.42 3.36
N LYS A 314 9.43 20.42 3.30
CA LYS A 314 9.25 21.73 3.97
C LYS A 314 7.93 22.42 3.59
N LEU A 315 7.53 22.30 2.33
CA LEU A 315 6.35 22.97 1.78
C LEU A 315 5.10 22.08 1.81
N GLY A 316 5.23 20.79 1.46
CA GLY A 316 4.10 19.89 1.31
C GLY A 316 3.40 19.59 2.63
N ASP A 317 4.14 19.26 3.68
CA ASP A 317 3.58 18.88 4.97
C ASP A 317 2.70 20.01 5.58
N PRO A 318 3.13 21.30 5.61
CA PRO A 318 2.25 22.37 6.07
C PRO A 318 1.00 22.60 5.21
N ILE A 319 1.08 22.40 3.89
CA ILE A 319 -0.07 22.56 2.99
C ILE A 319 -1.11 21.47 3.28
N GLU A 320 -0.66 20.22 3.34
CA GLU A 320 -1.51 19.07 3.61
C GLU A 320 -2.18 19.17 4.98
N ILE A 321 -1.41 19.43 6.05
CA ILE A 321 -1.96 19.44 7.40
C ILE A 321 -2.94 20.61 7.60
N LYS A 322 -2.72 21.77 6.95
CA LYS A 322 -3.69 22.89 7.00
C LYS A 322 -4.99 22.54 6.28
N ALA A 323 -4.92 21.90 5.11
CA ALA A 323 -6.11 21.46 4.38
C ALA A 323 -6.90 20.41 5.18
N LEU A 324 -6.21 19.42 5.76
CA LEU A 324 -6.81 18.42 6.66
C LEU A 324 -7.45 19.10 7.87
N GLY A 325 -6.72 19.96 8.57
CA GLY A 325 -7.21 20.64 9.77
C GLY A 325 -8.48 21.43 9.52
N LYS A 326 -8.55 22.16 8.40
CA LYS A 326 -9.72 22.97 8.04
C LYS A 326 -10.99 22.13 7.79
N VAL A 327 -10.84 20.92 7.25
CA VAL A 327 -11.98 20.03 7.00
C VAL A 327 -12.31 19.20 8.24
N LEU A 328 -11.31 18.64 8.91
CA LEU A 328 -11.48 17.71 10.04
C LEU A 328 -11.83 18.38 11.36
N SER A 329 -11.58 19.69 11.51
CA SER A 329 -12.04 20.44 12.68
C SER A 329 -13.53 20.76 12.63
N GLU A 330 -14.19 20.59 11.47
CA GLU A 330 -15.62 20.88 11.32
C GLU A 330 -16.45 20.00 12.24
N ASN A 331 -17.21 20.64 13.14
CA ASN A 331 -18.03 19.96 14.15
C ASN A 331 -17.24 19.03 15.09
N ARG A 332 -15.91 19.20 15.19
CA ARG A 332 -15.09 18.47 16.15
C ARG A 332 -15.15 19.17 17.50
N PRO A 333 -15.51 18.47 18.60
CA PRO A 333 -15.51 19.06 19.93
C PRO A 333 -14.13 19.59 20.33
N PRO A 334 -14.05 20.75 21.01
CA PRO A 334 -12.79 21.26 21.54
C PRO A 334 -12.08 20.22 22.42
N GLY A 335 -10.76 20.11 22.29
CA GLY A 335 -9.94 19.15 23.04
C GLY A 335 -9.96 17.72 22.50
N GLN A 336 -10.82 17.39 21.53
CA GLN A 336 -10.71 16.14 20.78
C GLN A 336 -9.79 16.34 19.57
N TYR A 337 -8.78 15.48 19.45
CA TYR A 337 -7.78 15.56 18.39
C TYR A 337 -7.89 14.37 17.43
N CYS A 338 -7.76 14.64 16.13
CA CYS A 338 -7.50 13.59 15.15
C CYS A 338 -6.00 13.29 15.13
N ALA A 339 -5.62 12.02 15.27
CA ALA A 339 -4.25 11.59 15.12
C ALA A 339 -3.83 11.60 13.64
N VAL A 340 -2.60 11.99 13.34
CA VAL A 340 -2.04 11.94 11.98
C VAL A 340 -0.70 11.23 11.98
N GLY A 341 -0.43 10.50 10.91
CA GLY A 341 0.85 9.81 10.69
C GLY A 341 1.09 9.51 9.22
N SER A 342 2.28 8.99 8.91
CA SER A 342 2.65 8.55 7.56
C SER A 342 3.52 7.28 7.64
N VAL A 343 3.15 6.27 6.86
CA VAL A 343 3.89 5.03 6.64
C VAL A 343 5.26 5.29 6.03
N LYS A 344 5.43 6.43 5.35
CA LYS A 344 6.71 6.81 4.73
C LYS A 344 7.83 6.99 5.75
N THR A 345 7.48 7.26 7.01
CA THR A 345 8.45 7.33 8.10
C THR A 345 9.05 5.97 8.45
N ASN A 346 8.36 4.86 8.13
CA ASN A 346 8.85 3.50 8.35
C ASN A 346 9.58 2.94 7.13
N ILE A 347 8.98 3.07 5.95
CA ILE A 347 9.41 2.34 4.74
C ILE A 347 9.75 3.28 3.59
N GLY A 348 9.82 4.59 3.78
CA GLY A 348 10.11 5.54 2.71
C GLY A 348 8.94 5.75 1.74
N HIS A 349 9.18 6.49 0.67
CA HIS A 349 8.19 6.80 -0.33
C HIS A 349 8.17 5.75 -1.45
N LEU A 350 7.17 4.87 -1.41
CA LEU A 350 6.96 3.83 -2.43
C LEU A 350 6.36 4.35 -3.75
N GLU A 351 6.52 5.64 -4.04
CA GLU A 351 6.03 6.32 -5.24
C GLU A 351 4.62 5.87 -5.65
N VAL A 352 4.46 5.15 -6.76
CA VAL A 352 3.16 4.69 -7.25
C VAL A 352 2.44 3.72 -6.31
N ALA A 353 3.17 2.96 -5.50
CA ALA A 353 2.66 2.03 -4.49
C ALA A 353 2.49 2.67 -3.09
N ALA A 354 2.74 3.98 -2.95
CA ALA A 354 2.65 4.66 -1.65
C ALA A 354 1.22 4.68 -1.08
N GLY A 355 0.22 4.87 -1.95
CA GLY A 355 -1.19 4.91 -1.56
C GLY A 355 -1.68 3.59 -0.98
N ILE A 356 -1.34 2.46 -1.61
CA ILE A 356 -1.75 1.14 -1.14
C ILE A 356 -1.05 0.75 0.17
N ALA A 357 0.22 1.11 0.37
CA ALA A 357 0.90 0.89 1.64
C ALA A 357 0.21 1.62 2.80
N GLY A 358 -0.20 2.88 2.59
CA GLY A 358 -0.99 3.64 3.56
C GLY A 358 -2.37 3.02 3.83
N LEU A 359 -3.07 2.58 2.77
CA LEU A 359 -4.36 1.89 2.90
C LEU A 359 -4.25 0.61 3.72
N ILE A 360 -3.25 -0.22 3.45
CA ILE A 360 -3.00 -1.48 4.17
C ILE A 360 -2.66 -1.18 5.63
N LYS A 361 -1.80 -0.20 5.91
CA LYS A 361 -1.49 0.25 7.28
C LYS A 361 -2.78 0.60 8.04
N VAL A 362 -3.68 1.39 7.44
CA VAL A 362 -4.94 1.77 8.08
C VAL A 362 -5.89 0.58 8.28
N ALA A 363 -6.04 -0.28 7.27
CA ALA A 363 -6.87 -1.47 7.38
C ALA A 363 -6.39 -2.40 8.51
N LEU A 364 -5.08 -2.60 8.64
CA LEU A 364 -4.49 -3.38 9.75
C LEU A 364 -4.66 -2.65 11.09
N SER A 365 -4.47 -1.33 11.13
CA SER A 365 -4.66 -0.52 12.35
C SER A 365 -6.10 -0.58 12.87
N LEU A 366 -7.08 -0.56 11.98
CA LEU A 366 -8.50 -0.75 12.31
C LEU A 366 -8.76 -2.19 12.80
N LYS A 367 -8.26 -3.20 12.08
CA LYS A 367 -8.40 -4.62 12.46
C LYS A 367 -7.83 -4.91 13.85
N TYR A 368 -6.63 -4.40 14.14
CA TYR A 368 -5.96 -4.62 15.42
C TYR A 368 -6.31 -3.56 16.48
N ARG A 369 -7.13 -2.56 16.14
CA ARG A 369 -7.55 -1.48 17.03
C ARG A 369 -6.38 -0.75 17.71
N HIS A 370 -5.32 -0.48 16.96
CA HIS A 370 -4.15 0.28 17.43
C HIS A 370 -3.63 1.20 16.32
N ILE A 371 -3.08 2.36 16.70
CA ILE A 371 -2.48 3.32 15.78
C ILE A 371 -0.95 3.28 15.98
N PRO A 372 -0.17 2.86 14.97
CA PRO A 372 1.29 2.75 15.07
C PRO A 372 2.00 4.12 15.07
N PRO A 373 3.22 4.19 15.62
CA PRO A 373 4.00 5.44 15.70
C PRO A 373 4.38 6.02 14.34
N ASN A 374 4.45 7.35 14.26
CA ASN A 374 5.07 8.13 13.18
C ASN A 374 6.52 8.43 13.56
N LEU A 375 7.47 7.84 12.83
CA LEU A 375 8.88 7.92 13.17
C LEU A 375 9.49 9.29 12.88
N HIS A 376 10.71 9.50 13.40
CA HIS A 376 11.55 10.68 13.21
C HIS A 376 10.95 12.02 13.69
N PHE A 377 9.81 11.99 14.37
CA PHE A 377 9.16 13.18 14.91
C PHE A 377 9.68 13.52 16.32
N GLN A 378 10.55 14.53 16.39
CA GLN A 378 11.11 15.07 17.63
C GLN A 378 10.48 16.41 17.99
N GLN A 379 10.41 17.34 17.03
CA GLN A 379 9.86 18.68 17.22
C GLN A 379 8.88 19.01 16.10
N PRO A 380 7.71 19.60 16.41
CA PRO A 380 6.73 19.94 15.39
C PRO A 380 7.31 20.97 14.41
N ASN A 381 7.00 20.80 13.13
CA ASN A 381 7.27 21.82 12.13
C ASN A 381 6.56 23.14 12.51
N PRO A 382 7.30 24.25 12.66
CA PRO A 382 6.75 25.52 13.18
C PRO A 382 5.68 26.13 12.26
N TYR A 383 5.62 25.73 10.99
CA TYR A 383 4.61 26.19 10.04
C TYR A 383 3.29 25.42 10.15
N ILE A 384 3.19 24.44 11.06
CA ILE A 384 2.03 23.58 11.27
C ILE A 384 1.44 23.85 12.67
N PRO A 385 0.32 24.60 12.77
CA PRO A 385 -0.29 24.92 14.06
C PRO A 385 -1.19 23.79 14.56
N PHE A 386 -0.64 22.60 14.82
CA PHE A 386 -1.36 21.38 15.24
C PHE A 386 -2.48 21.64 16.28
N PRO A 387 -2.23 22.36 17.40
CA PRO A 387 -3.29 22.63 18.39
C PRO A 387 -4.50 23.37 17.83
N LYS A 388 -4.28 24.35 16.94
CA LYS A 388 -5.35 25.15 16.32
C LYS A 388 -6.15 24.36 15.29
N LEU A 389 -5.55 23.30 14.74
CA LEU A 389 -6.16 22.44 13.72
C LEU A 389 -6.89 21.24 14.33
N LEU A 390 -6.85 21.07 15.67
CA LEU A 390 -7.35 19.89 16.37
C LEU A 390 -6.74 18.59 15.81
N LEU A 391 -5.45 18.66 15.43
CA LEU A 391 -4.66 17.54 14.95
C LEU A 391 -3.49 17.27 15.90
N ARG A 392 -3.09 16.01 16.04
CA ARG A 392 -1.88 15.61 16.79
C ARG A 392 -1.10 14.55 16.01
N VAL A 393 0.23 14.60 16.06
CA VAL A 393 1.07 13.56 15.45
C VAL A 393 1.06 12.31 16.35
N GLN A 394 0.89 11.14 15.75
CA GLN A 394 0.93 9.86 16.46
C GLN A 394 2.39 9.51 16.82
N LYS A 395 2.80 9.67 18.07
CA LYS A 395 4.22 9.50 18.47
C LYS A 395 4.61 8.08 18.87
N THR A 396 3.68 7.36 19.46
CA THR A 396 3.87 6.05 20.08
C THR A 396 2.74 5.13 19.65
N LEU A 397 2.91 3.82 19.79
CA LEU A 397 1.81 2.89 19.61
C LEU A 397 0.71 3.19 20.65
N GLU A 398 -0.49 3.52 20.20
CA GLU A 398 -1.63 3.76 21.10
C GLU A 398 -2.84 2.91 20.68
N PRO A 399 -3.68 2.47 21.63
CA PRO A 399 -4.98 1.89 21.30
C PRO A 399 -5.81 2.87 20.45
N TRP A 400 -6.59 2.33 19.52
CA TRP A 400 -7.54 3.15 18.78
C TRP A 400 -8.55 3.76 19.75
N PRO A 401 -8.82 5.08 19.70
CA PRO A 401 -9.74 5.73 20.63
C PRO A 401 -11.08 4.99 20.74
N GLN A 402 -11.49 4.68 21.96
CA GLN A 402 -12.80 4.10 22.23
C GLN A 402 -13.83 5.23 22.23
N THR A 403 -14.63 5.28 21.17
CA THR A 403 -15.78 6.18 21.05
C THR A 403 -17.05 5.36 20.92
N GLU A 404 -18.21 5.96 21.22
CA GLU A 404 -19.52 5.35 20.91
C GLU A 404 -19.71 5.13 19.41
N ASP A 405 -19.07 5.98 18.60
CA ASP A 405 -19.00 5.87 17.15
C ASP A 405 -17.99 4.82 16.71
N LYS A 406 -18.21 4.28 15.49
CA LYS A 406 -17.28 3.40 14.82
C LYS A 406 -15.92 4.07 14.60
N ALA A 407 -14.86 3.26 14.57
CA ALA A 407 -13.54 3.75 14.18
C ALA A 407 -13.52 4.16 12.70
N LEU A 408 -13.05 5.38 12.45
CA LEU A 408 -13.04 6.05 11.17
C LEU A 408 -11.66 6.63 10.89
N ALA A 409 -11.20 6.41 9.67
CA ALA A 409 -9.89 6.86 9.22
C ALA A 409 -9.95 7.42 7.79
N GLY A 410 -8.97 8.25 7.45
CA GLY A 410 -8.73 8.70 6.08
C GLY A 410 -7.33 8.32 5.60
N VAL A 411 -7.17 8.10 4.30
CA VAL A 411 -5.88 7.88 3.63
C VAL A 411 -5.76 8.87 2.48
N SER A 412 -4.67 9.65 2.46
CA SER A 412 -4.39 10.64 1.40
C SER A 412 -3.19 10.22 0.56
N ALA A 413 -3.26 10.46 -0.76
CA ALA A 413 -2.11 10.37 -1.65
C ALA A 413 -2.15 11.50 -2.68
N PHE A 414 -1.06 12.29 -2.75
CA PHE A 414 -0.95 13.45 -3.63
C PHE A 414 0.22 13.27 -4.59
N SER A 415 -0.03 13.55 -5.86
CA SER A 415 0.99 13.48 -6.91
C SER A 415 1.68 14.81 -7.06
N PHE A 416 2.99 14.78 -7.36
CA PHE A 416 3.67 16.00 -7.82
C PHE A 416 3.07 16.52 -9.14
N GLY A 417 2.37 15.69 -9.93
CA GLY A 417 1.63 16.14 -11.12
C GLY A 417 0.23 16.68 -10.82
N GLY A 418 -0.13 16.84 -9.54
CA GLY A 418 -1.39 17.45 -9.09
C GLY A 418 -2.58 16.51 -8.93
N THR A 419 -2.51 15.25 -9.39
CA THR A 419 -3.59 14.28 -9.17
C THR A 419 -3.63 13.86 -7.69
N ASN A 420 -4.74 14.14 -7.03
CA ASN A 420 -4.94 13.84 -5.61
C ASN A 420 -5.99 12.74 -5.44
N ALA A 421 -5.81 11.88 -4.43
CA ALA A 421 -6.77 10.86 -4.04
C ALA A 421 -6.96 10.83 -2.52
N HIS A 422 -8.19 10.58 -2.07
CA HIS A 422 -8.50 10.35 -0.66
C HIS A 422 -9.52 9.22 -0.50
N VAL A 423 -9.30 8.34 0.47
CA VAL A 423 -10.19 7.20 0.79
C VAL A 423 -10.57 7.25 2.27
N VAL A 424 -11.86 7.08 2.56
CA VAL A 424 -12.42 7.05 3.91
C VAL A 424 -12.72 5.61 4.31
N LEU A 425 -12.11 5.16 5.40
CA LEU A 425 -12.27 3.82 5.95
C LEU A 425 -13.04 3.83 7.26
N GLU A 426 -13.75 2.74 7.50
CA GLU A 426 -14.44 2.39 8.74
C GLU A 426 -13.98 1.01 9.19
N GLU A 427 -14.01 0.75 10.50
CA GLU A 427 -13.78 -0.59 11.02
C GLU A 427 -14.75 -1.64 10.45
N ALA A 428 -14.28 -2.88 10.39
CA ALA A 428 -15.12 -4.01 9.99
C ALA A 428 -16.33 -4.16 10.94
N PRO A 429 -17.51 -4.54 10.42
CA PRO A 429 -18.64 -4.87 11.28
C PRO A 429 -18.29 -6.07 12.19
N PRO A 430 -18.86 -6.14 13.40
CA PRO A 430 -18.67 -7.29 14.28
C PRO A 430 -19.07 -8.57 13.54
N GLN A 431 -18.15 -9.52 13.38
CA GLN A 431 -18.53 -10.83 12.89
C GLN A 431 -19.31 -11.54 13.99
N VAL A 432 -20.60 -11.79 13.74
CA VAL A 432 -21.40 -12.64 14.62
C VAL A 432 -20.85 -14.05 14.48
N CYS A 433 -19.96 -14.47 15.37
CA CYS A 433 -19.62 -15.87 15.51
C CYS A 433 -20.91 -16.60 15.90
N GLN A 434 -21.60 -17.19 14.91
CA GLN A 434 -22.61 -18.19 15.22
C GLN A 434 -21.85 -19.31 15.92
N LYS A 435 -22.10 -19.50 17.22
CA LYS A 435 -21.68 -20.70 17.93
C LYS A 435 -22.18 -21.88 17.10
N VAL A 436 -21.25 -22.58 16.43
CA VAL A 436 -21.56 -23.81 15.73
C VAL A 436 -22.18 -24.72 16.78
N LYS A 437 -23.49 -24.98 16.68
CA LYS A 437 -24.15 -26.03 17.47
C LYS A 437 -23.35 -27.30 17.23
N ASP A 438 -22.88 -27.96 18.29
CA ASP A 438 -22.08 -29.20 18.25
C ASP A 438 -22.51 -30.13 17.11
N ILE A 439 -21.84 -30.03 15.96
CA ILE A 439 -22.01 -30.98 14.87
C ILE A 439 -21.16 -32.16 15.27
N LYS A 440 -21.81 -33.25 15.71
CA LYS A 440 -21.15 -34.54 15.95
C LYS A 440 -20.23 -34.87 14.77
N PRO A 441 -18.99 -35.33 15.02
CA PRO A 441 -18.06 -35.63 13.95
C PRO A 441 -18.65 -36.69 13.02
N LYS A 442 -18.87 -36.34 11.75
CA LYS A 442 -19.07 -37.32 10.68
C LYS A 442 -17.70 -37.90 10.30
N GLU A 443 -17.70 -39.19 10.04
CA GLU A 443 -16.56 -40.04 9.68
C GLU A 443 -15.60 -39.42 8.64
N PRO A 444 -14.31 -39.80 8.68
CA PRO A 444 -13.27 -39.19 7.86
C PRO A 444 -13.56 -39.35 6.37
N ARG A 445 -13.69 -38.23 5.66
CA ARG A 445 -13.65 -38.21 4.19
C ARG A 445 -12.25 -38.63 3.74
N ILE A 446 -12.22 -39.58 2.81
CA ILE A 446 -11.02 -40.08 2.13
C ILE A 446 -10.22 -38.90 1.57
N GLU A 447 -8.97 -38.77 2.02
CA GLU A 447 -8.00 -37.82 1.48
C GLU A 447 -7.71 -38.15 0.01
N THR A 448 -7.99 -37.22 -0.88
CA THR A 448 -7.39 -37.24 -2.23
C THR A 448 -5.88 -36.99 -2.10
N PRO A 449 -5.02 -37.66 -2.89
CA PRO A 449 -3.58 -37.54 -2.74
C PRO A 449 -3.14 -36.10 -3.00
N ARG A 450 -2.78 -35.37 -1.93
CA ARG A 450 -2.03 -34.13 -2.04
C ARG A 450 -0.70 -34.46 -2.72
N GLN A 451 -0.50 -33.96 -3.94
CA GLN A 451 0.84 -33.85 -4.51
C GLN A 451 1.66 -33.03 -3.52
N ARG A 452 2.61 -33.69 -2.86
CA ARG A 452 3.57 -33.08 -1.95
C ARG A 452 4.47 -32.15 -2.77
N LEU A 453 4.13 -30.86 -2.82
CA LEU A 453 5.11 -29.84 -3.18
C LEU A 453 6.18 -29.81 -2.07
N ARG A 454 7.43 -30.06 -2.46
CA ARG A 454 8.61 -29.81 -1.64
C ARG A 454 8.78 -28.30 -1.51
N VAL A 455 8.24 -27.72 -0.45
CA VAL A 455 8.73 -26.44 0.07
C VAL A 455 10.08 -26.72 0.72
N ALA A 456 11.16 -26.35 0.05
CA ALA A 456 12.48 -26.36 0.65
C ALA A 456 12.58 -25.26 1.72
N ALA A 457 12.87 -25.69 2.94
CA ALA A 457 13.43 -24.95 4.07
C ALA A 457 12.60 -23.85 4.77
N LYS A 458 11.83 -24.29 5.78
CA LYS A 458 11.70 -23.75 7.17
C LYS A 458 10.74 -24.72 7.88
N SER A 459 11.10 -25.53 8.88
CA SER A 459 11.78 -25.21 10.14
C SER A 459 11.91 -26.50 10.98
N GLU A 460 12.96 -26.61 11.80
CA GLU A 460 13.05 -27.62 12.89
C GLU A 460 12.37 -27.14 14.19
N GLN A 461 11.65 -26.02 14.18
CA GLN A 461 11.09 -25.42 15.40
C GLN A 461 9.57 -25.57 15.57
N ALA A 462 8.89 -26.34 14.72
CA ALA A 462 7.44 -26.57 14.86
C ALA A 462 7.06 -27.90 15.56
N VAL A 463 8.02 -28.67 16.06
CA VAL A 463 7.78 -29.95 16.76
C VAL A 463 8.41 -29.94 18.15
N SER A 464 7.94 -29.07 19.05
CA SER A 464 8.24 -29.23 20.49
C SER A 464 7.15 -28.72 21.44
N HIS A 465 6.02 -28.22 20.94
CA HIS A 465 4.89 -27.82 21.79
C HIS A 465 3.65 -28.67 21.50
N LYS A 466 3.76 -29.97 21.80
CA LYS A 466 2.66 -30.90 22.09
C LYS A 466 3.29 -32.25 22.42
N ASN A 467 3.63 -32.44 23.69
CA ASN A 467 3.69 -33.71 24.41
C ASN A 467 4.49 -33.47 25.70
N ASN A 468 3.78 -33.24 26.80
CA ASN A 468 4.15 -33.73 28.13
C ASN A 468 3.12 -33.26 29.15
N THR A 469 2.07 -34.06 29.32
CA THR A 469 1.38 -34.22 30.61
C THR A 469 0.59 -35.52 30.56
N ILE A 470 0.59 -36.24 31.69
CA ILE A 470 -0.06 -37.54 31.98
C ILE A 470 0.82 -38.71 31.48
N GLU A 471 1.47 -39.55 32.29
CA GLU A 471 1.06 -40.24 33.53
C GLU A 471 2.23 -40.45 34.49
N GLY A 472 1.95 -40.46 35.79
CA GLY A 472 2.74 -41.17 36.79
C GLY A 472 1.94 -42.36 37.32
N GLU A 473 2.63 -43.44 37.68
CA GLU A 473 2.42 -44.25 38.89
C GLU A 473 3.26 -45.54 38.83
N ILE A 474 3.90 -45.82 39.98
CA ILE A 474 4.69 -47.01 40.41
C ILE A 474 6.17 -47.01 40.00
#